data_AF-A0A955RC96-F1
#
_entry.id   AF-A0A955RC96-F1
#
_cell.length_a   1.000
_cell.length_b   1.000
_cell.length_c   1.000
_cell.angle_alpha   90.00
_cell.angle_beta   90.00
_cell.angle_gamma   90.00
#
_symmetry.space_group_name_H-M   'P 1'
#
loop_
_entity.id
_entity.type
_entity.pdbx_description
1 polymer ?
#
loop_
_entity_poly.entity_id
_entity_poly.type
_entity_poly.pdbx_seq_one_letter_code
_entity_poly.pdbx_strand_id
1 'polypeptide(L)'
;EDEHSCFSDNTHRDMIQDVRGVSNVWHGRYESVGGEIVEGVAVRDVVAEVDPELAAALDDRIATSLALAEALQPPYDREIVPGSPGNQRVADLIVSLQTQEGLLFDVFTAFGLTVQIPE
;
A
#
# COMPACT_ATOMS: atom_id res chain seq x y z
N GLU A 1 -11.13 19.14 -10.83
CA GLU A 1 -9.87 18.49 -10.47
C GLU A 1 -9.33 19.23 -9.26
N ASP A 2 -9.31 18.54 -8.13
CA ASP A 2 -8.74 18.95 -6.84
C ASP A 2 -8.13 17.72 -6.14
N GLU A 3 -7.22 17.05 -6.85
CA GLU A 3 -6.55 15.81 -6.51
C GLU A 3 -5.03 15.98 -6.66
N HIS A 4 -4.26 15.21 -5.88
CA HIS A 4 -2.80 15.27 -5.92
C HIS A 4 -2.29 14.97 -7.34
N SER A 5 -1.36 15.77 -7.87
CA SER A 5 -0.80 15.61 -9.22
C SER A 5 -1.81 15.77 -10.38
N CYS A 6 -2.90 16.51 -10.16
CA CYS A 6 -3.90 16.83 -11.20
C CYS A 6 -3.28 17.46 -12.46
N PHE A 7 -2.37 18.43 -12.29
CA PHE A 7 -1.73 19.13 -13.41
C PHE A 7 -0.91 18.23 -14.35
N SER A 8 -0.56 17.01 -13.92
CA SER A 8 0.21 16.05 -14.70
C SER A 8 -0.56 14.76 -15.01
N ASP A 9 -1.85 14.68 -14.68
CA ASP A 9 -2.71 13.49 -14.81
C ASP A 9 -2.13 12.22 -14.15
N ASN A 10 -1.30 12.40 -13.11
CA ASN A 10 -0.45 11.33 -12.59
C ASN A 10 -0.95 10.69 -11.29
N THR A 11 -2.07 11.15 -10.72
CA THR A 11 -2.60 10.68 -9.42
C THR A 11 -2.72 9.16 -9.34
N HIS A 12 -3.19 8.50 -10.41
CA HIS A 12 -3.28 7.04 -10.47
C HIS A 12 -1.92 6.36 -10.30
N ARG A 13 -0.85 6.92 -10.87
CA ARG A 13 0.51 6.38 -10.72
C ARG A 13 1.05 6.64 -9.33
N ASP A 14 0.77 7.81 -8.76
CA ASP A 14 1.22 8.14 -7.40
C ASP A 14 0.66 7.09 -6.41
N MET A 15 -0.64 6.79 -6.49
CA MET A 15 -1.27 5.74 -5.67
C MET A 15 -0.61 4.36 -5.87
N ILE A 16 -0.34 3.97 -7.12
CA ILE A 16 0.32 2.68 -7.42
C ILE A 16 1.73 2.63 -6.81
N GLN A 17 2.50 3.70 -6.95
CA GLN A 17 3.89 3.73 -6.48
C GLN A 17 3.99 3.81 -4.96
N ASP A 18 3.06 4.49 -4.29
CA ASP A 18 2.99 4.53 -2.82
C ASP A 18 2.77 3.12 -2.25
N VAL A 19 1.78 2.38 -2.78
CA VAL A 19 1.50 1.01 -2.33
C VAL A 19 2.64 0.05 -2.70
N ARG A 20 3.22 0.20 -3.90
CA ARG A 20 4.40 -0.58 -4.31
C ARG A 20 5.59 -0.32 -3.40
N GLY A 21 5.79 0.92 -2.97
CA GLY A 21 6.84 1.30 -2.02
C GLY A 21 6.70 0.53 -0.70
N VAL A 22 5.49 0.44 -0.15
CA VAL A 22 5.20 -0.38 1.03
C VAL A 22 5.54 -1.86 0.78
N SER A 23 5.09 -2.42 -0.35
CA SER A 23 5.39 -3.80 -0.71
C SER A 23 6.89 -4.07 -0.82
N ASN A 24 7.65 -3.16 -1.43
CA ASN A 24 9.10 -3.30 -1.60
C ASN A 24 9.82 -3.35 -0.25
N VAL A 25 9.45 -2.47 0.69
CA VAL A 25 10.04 -2.44 2.04
C VAL A 25 9.64 -3.68 2.83
N TRP A 26 8.37 -4.06 2.78
CA TRP A 26 7.85 -5.23 3.49
C TRP A 26 8.59 -6.51 3.10
N HIS A 27 8.77 -6.74 1.79
CA HIS A 27 9.48 -7.89 1.25
C HIS A 27 11.01 -7.71 1.17
N GLY A 28 11.54 -6.55 1.55
CA GLY A 28 12.98 -6.25 1.50
C GLY A 28 13.58 -6.34 0.09
N ARG A 29 12.79 -6.10 -0.97
CA ARG A 29 13.20 -6.33 -2.36
C ARG A 29 12.53 -5.36 -3.33
N TYR A 30 13.30 -4.81 -4.27
CA TYR A 30 12.78 -4.04 -5.40
C TYR A 30 13.65 -4.15 -6.65
N GLU A 31 13.09 -3.82 -7.81
CA GLU A 31 13.83 -3.65 -9.05
C GLU A 31 14.20 -2.17 -9.24
N SER A 32 15.49 -1.89 -9.41
CA SER A 32 15.98 -0.54 -9.66
C SER A 32 15.58 -0.04 -11.05
N VAL A 33 15.70 1.27 -11.27
CA VAL A 33 15.46 1.86 -12.60
C VAL A 33 16.38 1.32 -13.69
N GLY A 34 17.51 0.70 -13.32
CA GLY A 34 18.45 0.04 -14.23
C GLY A 34 18.16 -1.45 -14.47
N GLY A 35 17.10 -2.01 -13.88
CA GLY A 35 16.74 -3.42 -13.96
C GLY A 35 17.51 -4.34 -12.99
N GLU A 36 18.32 -3.76 -12.10
CA GLU A 36 19.00 -4.53 -11.05
C GLU A 36 18.03 -4.85 -9.92
N ILE A 37 18.06 -6.10 -9.44
CA ILE A 37 17.33 -6.50 -8.24
C ILE A 37 18.16 -6.11 -7.01
N VAL A 38 17.58 -5.28 -6.16
CA VAL A 38 18.10 -4.96 -4.84
C VAL A 38 17.29 -5.72 -3.81
N GLU A 39 17.94 -6.55 -2.99
CA GLU A 39 17.29 -7.37 -1.98
C GLU A 39 18.13 -7.53 -0.70
N GLY A 40 17.46 -7.76 0.43
CA GLY A 40 18.06 -7.91 1.74
C GLY A 40 17.08 -8.52 2.76
N VAL A 41 17.36 -8.35 4.05
CA VAL A 41 16.45 -8.81 5.11
C VAL A 41 15.12 -8.09 4.99
N ALA A 42 14.04 -8.85 4.88
CA ALA A 42 12.68 -8.33 4.78
C ALA A 42 12.11 -8.00 6.18
N VAL A 43 11.31 -6.93 6.27
CA VAL A 43 10.51 -6.67 7.49
C VAL A 43 9.59 -7.84 7.77
N ARG A 44 9.01 -8.41 6.71
CA ARG A 44 8.16 -9.62 6.74
C ARG A 44 8.80 -10.77 7.51
N ASP A 45 10.09 -11.05 7.28
CA ASP A 45 10.77 -12.17 7.92
C ASP A 45 10.98 -11.93 9.41
N VAL A 46 11.30 -10.69 9.79
CA VAL A 46 11.42 -10.29 11.19
C VAL A 46 10.08 -10.39 11.91
N VAL A 47 8.98 -9.97 11.27
CA VAL A 47 7.64 -10.15 11.84
C VAL A 47 7.28 -11.63 11.96
N ALA A 48 7.59 -12.45 10.95
CA ALA A 48 7.26 -13.87 10.96
C ALA A 48 7.99 -14.66 12.06
N GLU A 49 9.14 -14.19 12.55
CA GLU A 49 9.82 -14.76 13.72
C GLU A 49 9.03 -14.55 15.02
N VAL A 50 8.22 -13.49 15.11
CA VAL A 50 7.41 -13.14 16.28
C VAL A 50 5.98 -13.65 16.14
N ASP A 51 5.36 -13.38 15.00
CA ASP A 51 3.97 -13.73 14.69
C ASP A 51 3.84 -14.09 13.19
N PRO A 52 3.90 -15.39 12.85
CA PRO A 52 3.81 -15.84 11.46
C PRO A 52 2.41 -15.68 10.87
N GLU A 53 1.35 -15.68 11.68
CA GLU A 53 -0.02 -15.47 11.20
C GLU A 53 -0.24 -14.01 10.82
N LEU A 54 0.26 -13.07 11.63
CA LEU A 54 0.26 -11.64 11.31
C LEU A 54 1.08 -11.33 10.06
N ALA A 55 2.26 -11.93 9.93
CA ALA A 55 3.08 -11.77 8.73
C ALA A 55 2.35 -12.23 7.46
N ALA A 56 1.68 -13.39 7.50
CA ALA A 56 0.90 -13.90 6.38
C ALA A 56 -0.33 -13.02 6.06
N ALA A 57 -1.05 -12.56 7.10
CA ALA A 57 -2.18 -11.66 6.91
C ALA A 57 -1.78 -10.33 6.27
N LEU A 58 -0.61 -9.79 6.64
CA LEU A 58 -0.08 -8.56 6.07
C LEU A 58 0.49 -8.76 4.65
N ASP A 59 1.12 -9.90 4.35
CA ASP A 59 1.47 -10.32 2.98
C ASP A 59 0.25 -10.25 2.06
N ASP A 60 -0.83 -10.96 2.42
CA ASP A 60 -2.06 -11.04 1.64
C ASP A 60 -2.71 -9.66 1.48
N ARG A 61 -2.69 -8.85 2.54
CA ARG A 61 -3.29 -7.51 2.51
C ARG A 61 -2.50 -6.56 1.63
N ILE A 62 -1.17 -6.54 1.71
CA ILE A 62 -0.33 -5.70 0.85
C ILE A 62 -0.50 -6.08 -0.61
N ALA A 63 -0.55 -7.38 -0.92
CA ALA A 63 -0.81 -7.86 -2.28
C ALA A 63 -2.18 -7.40 -2.79
N THR A 64 -3.21 -7.49 -1.95
CA THR A 64 -4.57 -7.02 -2.27
C THR A 64 -4.60 -5.50 -2.53
N SER A 65 -3.99 -4.70 -1.65
CA SER A 65 -3.91 -3.25 -1.81
C SER A 65 -3.19 -2.86 -3.10
N LEU A 66 -2.09 -3.55 -3.44
CA LEU A 66 -1.36 -3.28 -4.67
C LEU A 66 -2.20 -3.58 -5.91
N ALA A 67 -2.88 -4.73 -5.93
CA ALA A 67 -3.78 -5.08 -7.04
C ALA A 67 -4.93 -4.07 -7.22
N LEU A 68 -5.49 -3.57 -6.11
CA LEU A 68 -6.53 -2.54 -6.15
C LEU A 68 -5.99 -1.19 -6.66
N ALA A 69 -4.77 -0.80 -6.25
CA ALA A 69 -4.12 0.40 -6.75
C ALA A 69 -3.82 0.30 -8.25
N GLU A 70 -3.31 -0.84 -8.72
CA GLU A 70 -3.06 -1.12 -10.15
C GLU A 70 -4.34 -1.12 -11.00
N ALA A 71 -5.50 -1.33 -10.38
CA ALA A 71 -6.79 -1.27 -11.07
C ALA A 71 -7.29 0.16 -11.33
N LEU A 72 -6.74 1.18 -10.66
CA LEU A 72 -7.10 2.58 -10.88
C LEU A 72 -6.75 3.02 -12.31
N GLN A 73 -7.59 3.89 -12.88
CA GLN A 73 -7.45 4.31 -14.27
C GLN A 73 -7.19 5.81 -14.40
N PRO A 74 -6.39 6.26 -15.39
CA PRO A 74 -6.35 7.65 -15.81
C PRO A 74 -7.50 8.00 -16.77
N PRO A 75 -7.97 9.26 -16.81
CA PRO A 75 -7.66 10.31 -15.85
C PRO A 75 -8.38 10.07 -14.51
N TYR A 76 -7.71 10.42 -13.41
CA TYR A 76 -8.16 10.06 -12.06
C TYR A 76 -9.43 10.82 -11.64
N ASP A 77 -9.72 11.97 -12.25
CA ASP A 77 -10.97 12.72 -12.07
C ASP A 77 -12.22 11.84 -12.32
N ARG A 78 -12.13 10.86 -13.22
CA ARG A 78 -13.20 9.89 -13.49
C ARG A 78 -13.35 8.83 -12.41
N GLU A 79 -12.26 8.51 -11.72
CA GLU A 79 -12.24 7.59 -10.59
C GLU A 79 -12.93 8.17 -9.36
N ILE A 80 -13.05 9.50 -9.23
CA ILE A 80 -13.67 10.14 -8.06
C ILE A 80 -15.10 10.63 -8.31
N VAL A 81 -15.67 10.40 -9.49
CA VAL A 81 -17.05 10.75 -9.80
C VAL A 81 -18.01 9.91 -8.95
N PRO A 82 -18.84 10.50 -8.08
CA PRO A 82 -19.73 9.74 -7.19
C PRO A 82 -20.60 8.72 -7.94
N GLY A 83 -20.57 7.47 -7.49
CA GLY A 83 -21.36 6.38 -8.06
C GLY A 83 -20.83 5.81 -9.39
N SER A 84 -19.66 6.26 -9.87
CA SER A 84 -19.00 5.64 -11.02
C SER A 84 -18.35 4.30 -10.64
N PRO A 85 -18.10 3.39 -11.60
CA PRO A 85 -17.29 2.20 -11.35
C PRO A 85 -15.87 2.51 -10.86
N GLY A 86 -15.30 3.66 -11.24
CA GLY A 86 -14.02 4.11 -10.73
C GLY A 86 -14.09 4.53 -9.26
N ASN A 87 -15.20 5.16 -8.86
CA ASN A 87 -15.43 5.52 -7.47
C ASN A 87 -15.52 4.30 -6.56
N GLN A 88 -16.05 3.19 -7.07
CA GLN A 88 -15.99 1.91 -6.35
C GLN A 88 -14.55 1.40 -6.20
N ARG A 89 -13.72 1.46 -7.24
CA ARG A 89 -12.30 1.05 -7.14
C ARG A 89 -11.54 1.88 -6.09
N VAL A 90 -11.76 3.18 -6.08
CA VAL A 90 -11.16 4.07 -5.07
C VAL A 90 -11.64 3.70 -3.67
N ALA A 91 -12.94 3.45 -3.49
CA ALA A 91 -13.49 3.03 -2.20
C ALA A 91 -12.91 1.68 -1.74
N ASP A 92 -12.78 0.70 -2.64
CA ASP A 92 -12.20 -0.61 -2.35
C ASP A 92 -10.74 -0.48 -1.91
N LEU A 93 -9.96 0.35 -2.60
CA LEU A 93 -8.57 0.63 -2.24
C LEU A 93 -8.49 1.29 -0.85
N ILE A 94 -9.33 2.30 -0.56
CA ILE A 94 -9.37 2.97 0.74
C ILE A 94 -9.62 1.95 1.87
N VAL A 95 -10.62 1.08 1.72
CA VAL A 95 -10.93 0.06 2.73
C VAL A 95 -9.78 -0.92 2.91
N SER A 96 -9.12 -1.32 1.82
CA SER A 96 -7.94 -2.18 1.89
C SER A 96 -6.79 -1.50 2.64
N LEU A 97 -6.51 -0.24 2.34
CA LEU A 97 -5.45 0.53 2.99
C LEU A 97 -5.72 0.74 4.49
N GLN A 98 -6.96 1.01 4.90
CA GLN A 98 -7.34 1.10 6.31
C GLN A 98 -7.15 -0.23 7.04
N THR A 99 -7.45 -1.35 6.37
CA THR A 99 -7.19 -2.69 6.94
C THR A 99 -5.69 -2.94 7.06
N GLN A 100 -4.91 -2.54 6.05
CA GLN A 100 -3.44 -2.64 6.06
C GLN A 100 -2.82 -1.82 7.19
N GLU A 101 -3.32 -0.60 7.41
CA GLU A 101 -2.94 0.27 8.52
C GLU A 101 -3.13 -0.45 9.88
N GLY A 102 -4.30 -1.06 10.11
CA GLY A 102 -4.56 -1.81 11.35
C GLY A 102 -3.56 -2.95 11.59
N LEU A 103 -3.27 -3.75 10.56
CA LEU A 103 -2.28 -4.83 10.66
C LEU A 103 -0.87 -4.30 10.92
N LEU A 104 -0.50 -3.15 10.36
CA LEU A 104 0.78 -2.50 10.66
C LEU A 104 0.83 -2.03 12.12
N PHE A 105 -0.27 -1.50 12.69
CA PHE A 105 -0.34 -1.19 14.12
C PHE A 105 -0.16 -2.43 15.01
N ASP A 106 -0.74 -3.56 14.61
CA ASP A 106 -0.55 -4.83 15.32
C ASP A 106 0.92 -5.26 15.30
N VAL A 107 1.62 -5.08 14.16
CA VAL A 107 3.07 -5.30 14.06
C VAL A 107 3.81 -4.40 15.05
N PHE A 108 3.55 -3.09 15.06
CA PHE A 108 4.21 -2.18 16.01
C PHE A 108 4.00 -2.63 17.46
N THR A 109 2.78 -3.04 17.80
CA THR A 109 2.43 -3.53 19.13
C THR A 109 3.17 -4.83 19.49
N ALA A 110 3.28 -5.77 18.56
CA ALA A 110 4.01 -7.04 18.74
C ALA A 110 5.50 -6.82 19.06
N PHE A 111 6.09 -5.75 18.52
CA PHE A 111 7.48 -5.35 18.81
C PHE A 111 7.61 -4.44 20.04
N GLY A 112 6.52 -4.17 20.77
CA GLY A 112 6.52 -3.26 21.92
C GLY A 112 6.78 -1.80 21.56
N LEU A 113 6.55 -1.42 20.31
CA LEU A 113 6.68 -0.05 19.82
C LEU A 113 5.37 0.71 20.00
N THR A 114 5.47 2.02 20.19
CA THR A 114 4.30 2.91 20.26
C THR A 114 4.31 3.88 19.10
N VAL A 115 3.18 3.99 18.39
CA VAL A 115 2.98 5.05 17.41
C VAL A 115 2.42 6.27 18.13
N GLN A 116 3.13 7.40 18.05
CA GLN A 116 2.61 8.67 18.53
C GLN A 116 1.65 9.20 17.46
N ILE A 117 0.36 9.26 17.75
CA ILE A 117 -0.62 9.91 16.89
C ILE A 117 -0.68 11.38 17.35
N PRO A 118 -0.17 12.35 16.57
CA PRO A 118 -0.33 13.75 16.91
C PRO A 118 -1.82 14.10 16.92
N GLU A 119 -2.25 14.82 17.96
CA GLU A 119 -3.59 15.43 18.01
C GLU A 119 -3.80 16.48 16.90
#